data_AF-A0A643EZG3-F1
#
_entry.id   AF-A0A643EZG3-F1
#
_cell.length_a   1.000
_cell.length_b   1.000
_cell.length_c   1.000
_cell.angle_alpha   90.00
_cell.angle_beta   90.00
_cell.angle_gamma   90.00
#
_symmetry.space_group_name_H-M   'P 1'
#
loop_
_entity.id
_entity.type
_entity.pdbx_description
1 polymer ?
#
loop_
_entity_poly.entity_id
_entity_poly.type
_entity_poly.pdbx_seq_one_letter_code
_entity_poly.pdbx_strand_id
1 'polypeptide(L)'
;MRFSVVSAIALACTALAGCTSSSGIDGLMPQPSAELTSSVVRPSAPVIETARAPQSMPTAPQEEVLAWAGPVPDAGPFKTEPPAPLTQRPEQRVAAPISVPKPEVAAYPPVRLAPQQRSRVYSQRFRDAKPINFGSVSPRRHAVHGVDVSRWQGNIDWATLRKNGANFAYIKATDGGDHLDPMFRKNWRDAKAAGLKRGAYHFFYWCRVASQQADWFIRNVPVDPDALPPVIDVEWNGDSSCKRRPSPAQVREKMQVFMDALERHYGKRPVIYTAPDFYDDNLKGAFTDYPFWLRAVAQHPSKVYPGRRWVFWQYSGSGLSQGVNGKIDLNVFHGSEEQWHKWVDRFASQS
;
A
#
# COMPACT_ATOMS: atom_id res chain seq x y z
N MET A 1 -61.34 -29.42 20.38
CA MET A 1 -62.58 -29.93 19.72
C MET A 1 -62.46 -29.53 18.26
N ARG A 2 -62.05 -30.36 17.27
CA ARG A 2 -62.74 -31.48 16.57
C ARG A 2 -64.24 -31.16 16.33
N PHE A 3 -64.85 -31.16 15.13
CA PHE A 3 -64.72 -31.92 13.85
C PHE A 3 -65.24 -31.05 12.65
N SER A 4 -64.65 -31.10 11.44
CA SER A 4 -65.01 -31.84 10.19
C SER A 4 -66.36 -31.44 9.54
N VAL A 5 -66.46 -31.20 8.22
CA VAL A 5 -66.75 -32.15 7.09
C VAL A 5 -66.61 -31.34 5.76
N VAL A 6 -65.70 -31.62 4.80
CA VAL A 6 -65.67 -32.59 3.67
C VAL A 6 -66.79 -32.48 2.62
N SER A 7 -66.42 -32.15 1.36
CA SER A 7 -66.86 -32.78 0.08
C SER A 7 -66.09 -32.10 -1.08
N ALA A 8 -65.12 -32.70 -1.80
CA ALA A 8 -65.15 -33.85 -2.73
C ALA A 8 -65.74 -33.44 -4.11
N ILE A 9 -64.94 -33.35 -5.20
CA ILE A 9 -64.78 -34.32 -6.32
C ILE A 9 -64.65 -33.46 -7.61
N ALA A 10 -63.94 -33.76 -8.71
CA ALA A 10 -62.91 -34.71 -9.10
C ALA A 10 -62.59 -34.45 -10.61
N LEU A 11 -61.39 -34.88 -11.06
CA LEU A 11 -61.06 -35.56 -12.35
C LEU A 11 -61.48 -34.89 -13.70
N ALA A 12 -60.77 -34.98 -14.84
CA ALA A 12 -59.69 -35.86 -15.28
C ALA A 12 -59.23 -35.49 -16.72
N CYS A 13 -57.98 -35.89 -17.05
CA CYS A 13 -57.48 -36.49 -18.32
C CYS A 13 -57.50 -35.61 -19.61
N THR A 14 -56.57 -35.69 -20.58
CA THR A 14 -55.50 -36.65 -20.98
C THR A 14 -54.64 -35.97 -22.09
N ALA A 15 -53.29 -36.05 -22.05
CA ALA A 15 -52.37 -36.83 -22.93
C ALA A 15 -52.56 -36.61 -24.47
N LEU A 16 -51.63 -36.02 -25.24
CA LEU A 16 -50.29 -36.43 -25.75
C LEU A 16 -50.32 -36.70 -27.28
N ALA A 17 -49.48 -35.98 -28.03
CA ALA A 17 -48.75 -36.34 -29.27
C ALA A 17 -48.16 -35.02 -29.82
N GLY A 18 -46.88 -34.82 -30.16
CA GLY A 18 -45.84 -35.71 -30.64
C GLY A 18 -45.63 -35.47 -32.14
N CYS A 19 -44.61 -34.67 -32.54
CA CYS A 19 -43.75 -34.86 -33.72
C CYS A 19 -42.69 -33.74 -33.86
N THR A 20 -41.43 -34.16 -33.70
CA THR A 20 -40.16 -33.81 -34.35
C THR A 20 -40.03 -32.54 -35.22
N SER A 21 -38.94 -31.79 -34.98
CA SER A 21 -37.99 -31.35 -36.03
C SER A 21 -36.66 -30.91 -35.40
N SER A 22 -35.57 -31.49 -35.88
CA SER A 22 -34.19 -31.22 -35.48
C SER A 22 -33.65 -29.93 -36.09
N SER A 23 -32.83 -29.18 -35.37
CA SER A 23 -31.52 -28.67 -35.83
C SER A 23 -30.88 -27.77 -34.77
N GLY A 24 -29.56 -27.89 -34.58
CA GLY A 24 -28.73 -26.84 -33.98
C GLY A 24 -28.21 -27.10 -32.57
N ILE A 25 -27.25 -28.02 -32.44
CA ILE A 25 -26.24 -27.99 -31.39
C ILE A 25 -25.18 -26.98 -31.82
N ASP A 26 -25.02 -25.87 -31.08
CA ASP A 26 -23.73 -25.27 -30.77
C ASP A 26 -23.89 -23.97 -29.97
N GLY A 27 -23.03 -23.82 -28.96
CA GLY A 27 -22.78 -22.54 -28.30
C GLY A 27 -23.41 -22.42 -26.92
N LEU A 28 -22.61 -22.72 -25.88
CA LEU A 28 -22.44 -21.92 -24.67
C LEU A 28 -21.56 -22.69 -23.67
N MET A 29 -20.25 -22.66 -23.91
CA MET A 29 -19.23 -22.88 -22.87
C MET A 29 -18.14 -21.80 -23.00
N PRO A 30 -17.62 -21.27 -21.88
CA PRO A 30 -16.80 -20.07 -21.86
C PRO A 30 -15.37 -20.33 -22.35
N GLN A 31 -14.88 -19.47 -23.23
CA GLN A 31 -13.49 -19.50 -23.72
C GLN A 31 -12.53 -18.88 -22.69
N PRO A 32 -11.38 -19.50 -22.41
CA PRO A 32 -10.32 -18.91 -21.59
C PRO A 32 -9.51 -17.88 -22.38
N SER A 33 -9.19 -16.76 -21.73
CA SER A 33 -8.39 -15.67 -22.30
C SER A 33 -6.94 -16.12 -22.50
N ALA A 34 -6.51 -16.21 -23.77
CA ALA A 34 -5.12 -16.44 -24.15
C ALA A 34 -4.56 -15.16 -24.80
N GLU A 35 -3.77 -14.40 -24.05
CA GLU A 35 -2.79 -13.49 -24.64
C GLU A 35 -1.42 -13.73 -24.02
N LEU A 36 -0.67 -14.60 -24.69
CA LEU A 36 0.79 -14.64 -24.70
C LEU A 36 1.17 -14.46 -26.17
N THR A 37 1.83 -13.36 -26.55
CA THR A 37 2.80 -13.41 -27.65
C THR A 37 3.76 -12.22 -27.62
N SER A 38 5.00 -12.56 -27.94
CA SER A 38 6.23 -11.81 -27.85
C SER A 38 6.54 -10.99 -29.12
N SER A 39 7.54 -10.11 -28.98
CA SER A 39 8.64 -9.85 -29.92
C SER A 39 8.42 -9.16 -31.28
N VAL A 40 8.91 -7.90 -31.33
CA VAL A 40 9.85 -7.26 -32.31
C VAL A 40 9.56 -7.32 -33.82
N VAL A 41 9.48 -6.14 -34.48
CA VAL A 41 10.37 -5.63 -35.57
C VAL A 41 10.00 -4.17 -35.92
N ARG A 42 11.01 -3.33 -36.20
CA ARG A 42 10.94 -1.93 -36.71
C ARG A 42 10.92 -1.88 -38.24
N PRO A 43 10.55 -0.73 -38.84
CA PRO A 43 11.47 -0.09 -39.80
C PRO A 43 11.63 1.44 -39.59
N SER A 44 12.66 2.00 -40.23
CA SER A 44 13.16 3.39 -40.10
C SER A 44 12.82 4.30 -41.30
N ALA A 45 12.34 5.52 -41.00
CA ALA A 45 12.59 6.87 -41.60
C ALA A 45 12.26 7.19 -43.10
N PRO A 46 12.23 8.48 -43.56
CA PRO A 46 12.31 9.80 -42.87
C PRO A 46 11.27 10.91 -43.25
N VAL A 47 11.14 11.90 -42.34
CA VAL A 47 11.04 13.40 -42.44
C VAL A 47 10.00 14.09 -43.35
N ILE A 48 9.19 15.04 -42.79
CA ILE A 48 9.15 16.50 -43.11
C ILE A 48 8.53 17.29 -41.93
N GLU A 49 9.21 18.39 -41.57
CA GLU A 49 8.87 19.41 -40.57
C GLU A 49 8.12 20.59 -41.22
N THR A 50 7.03 21.08 -40.61
CA THR A 50 6.57 22.47 -40.83
C THR A 50 6.02 23.06 -39.54
N ALA A 51 6.56 24.23 -39.19
CA ALA A 51 6.21 25.03 -38.03
C ALA A 51 5.00 25.93 -38.29
N ARG A 52 4.14 26.13 -37.28
CA ARG A 52 3.33 27.35 -37.12
C ARG A 52 2.84 27.52 -35.67
N ALA A 53 3.00 28.71 -35.13
CA ALA A 53 2.43 29.21 -33.87
C ALA A 53 1.59 30.49 -34.16
N PRO A 54 0.93 31.12 -33.16
CA PRO A 54 -0.12 30.58 -32.27
C PRO A 54 -1.43 31.40 -32.41
N GLN A 55 -2.55 30.91 -31.90
CA GLN A 55 -3.79 31.69 -31.73
C GLN A 55 -4.35 31.54 -30.30
N SER A 56 -4.93 32.62 -29.81
CA SER A 56 -5.32 32.91 -28.43
C SER A 56 -6.84 32.80 -28.18
N MET A 57 -7.19 32.74 -26.87
CA MET A 57 -8.50 32.99 -26.19
C MET A 57 -9.39 31.76 -25.89
N PRO A 58 -10.24 31.76 -24.83
CA PRO A 58 -10.27 32.54 -23.59
C PRO A 58 -10.30 31.67 -22.29
N THR A 59 -10.12 32.34 -21.15
CA THR A 59 -10.06 31.79 -19.78
C THR A 59 -11.42 31.38 -19.22
N ALA A 60 -11.50 30.21 -18.58
CA ALA A 60 -12.60 29.73 -17.74
C ALA A 60 -12.02 29.16 -16.41
N PRO A 61 -12.80 29.12 -15.31
CA PRO A 61 -12.27 29.29 -13.95
C PRO A 61 -11.48 28.10 -13.42
N GLN A 62 -10.39 28.39 -12.70
CA GLN A 62 -9.53 27.43 -12.03
C GLN A 62 -10.25 26.78 -10.84
N GLU A 63 -10.45 25.47 -10.88
CA GLU A 63 -10.62 24.66 -9.68
C GLU A 63 -9.25 24.45 -9.00
N GLU A 64 -9.26 24.59 -7.68
CA GLU A 64 -8.08 24.78 -6.83
C GLU A 64 -7.32 23.46 -6.60
N VAL A 65 -6.06 23.43 -7.03
CA VAL A 65 -5.14 22.28 -7.02
C VAL A 65 -4.74 21.87 -5.58
N LEU A 66 -4.99 20.61 -5.22
CA LEU A 66 -4.45 19.98 -4.00
C LEU A 66 -3.07 19.35 -4.32
N ALA A 67 -2.09 19.66 -3.48
CA ALA A 67 -0.66 19.60 -3.78
C ALA A 67 -0.07 18.19 -3.94
N TRP A 68 -0.26 17.53 -5.09
CA TRP A 68 0.46 16.28 -5.42
C TRP A 68 0.92 16.17 -6.89
N ALA A 69 0.86 17.24 -7.69
CA ALA A 69 1.33 17.21 -9.08
C ALA A 69 2.03 18.52 -9.50
N GLY A 70 3.37 18.47 -9.57
CA GLY A 70 4.22 19.46 -10.23
C GLY A 70 5.11 18.76 -11.27
N PRO A 71 5.54 19.46 -12.34
CA PRO A 71 6.20 18.86 -13.50
C PRO A 71 7.61 18.30 -13.18
N VAL A 72 7.96 17.19 -13.85
CA VAL A 72 9.22 16.43 -13.72
C VAL A 72 10.28 17.03 -14.67
N PRO A 73 11.54 17.27 -14.23
CA PRO A 73 12.63 17.63 -15.13
C PRO A 73 13.27 16.40 -15.81
N ASP A 74 13.71 16.60 -17.06
CA ASP A 74 14.29 15.59 -17.95
C ASP A 74 15.53 14.88 -17.39
N ALA A 75 15.59 13.56 -17.57
CA ALA A 75 16.76 12.73 -17.28
C ALA A 75 17.67 12.64 -18.52
N GLY A 76 18.88 13.20 -18.42
CA GLY A 76 19.92 13.06 -19.44
C GLY A 76 20.49 11.63 -19.56
N PRO A 77 21.11 11.27 -20.70
CA PRO A 77 21.49 9.90 -21.00
C PRO A 77 22.74 9.43 -20.21
N PHE A 78 22.63 8.25 -19.60
CA PHE A 78 23.76 7.53 -18.99
C PHE A 78 24.71 6.98 -20.06
N LYS A 79 26.02 7.22 -19.89
CA LYS A 79 27.09 6.59 -20.68
C LYS A 79 27.34 5.17 -20.14
N THR A 80 27.40 4.19 -21.05
CA THR A 80 27.78 2.80 -20.77
C THR A 80 29.29 2.62 -20.96
N GLU A 81 29.94 1.95 -20.01
CA GLU A 81 31.36 1.55 -20.08
C GLU A 81 31.45 0.01 -20.09
N PRO A 82 32.32 -0.61 -20.90
CA PRO A 82 32.37 -2.06 -21.09
C PRO A 82 33.08 -2.82 -19.96
N PRO A 83 32.78 -4.12 -19.74
CA PRO A 83 33.33 -4.90 -18.64
C PRO A 83 34.77 -5.37 -18.90
N ALA A 84 35.58 -5.43 -17.84
CA ALA A 84 36.95 -5.94 -17.82
C ALA A 84 37.02 -7.49 -17.86
N PRO A 85 38.15 -8.09 -18.30
CA PRO A 85 38.26 -9.54 -18.53
C PRO A 85 38.47 -10.36 -17.25
N LEU A 86 37.92 -11.58 -17.27
CA LEU A 86 38.04 -12.62 -16.26
C LEU A 86 39.47 -13.17 -16.17
N THR A 87 40.09 -13.10 -14.99
CA THR A 87 41.37 -13.74 -14.68
C THR A 87 41.15 -15.09 -13.98
N GLN A 88 42.02 -16.05 -14.32
CA GLN A 88 41.93 -17.48 -14.01
C GLN A 88 42.16 -17.80 -12.52
N ARG A 89 41.49 -18.86 -12.06
CA ARG A 89 41.53 -19.40 -10.70
C ARG A 89 42.65 -20.45 -10.58
N PRO A 90 43.57 -20.40 -9.59
CA PRO A 90 44.56 -21.46 -9.42
C PRO A 90 43.96 -22.69 -8.72
N GLU A 91 44.44 -23.86 -9.14
CA GLU A 91 44.03 -25.19 -8.71
C GLU A 91 44.31 -25.47 -7.21
N GLN A 92 43.33 -26.10 -6.55
CA GLN A 92 43.43 -26.51 -5.15
C GLN A 92 44.13 -27.87 -5.04
N ARG A 93 45.29 -27.88 -4.37
CA ARG A 93 45.95 -29.10 -3.88
C ARG A 93 45.13 -29.73 -2.74
N VAL A 94 44.86 -31.02 -2.84
CA VAL A 94 44.19 -31.81 -1.79
C VAL A 94 45.19 -32.05 -0.65
N ALA A 95 44.86 -31.59 0.56
CA ALA A 95 45.61 -31.87 1.79
C ALA A 95 44.87 -32.94 2.63
N ALA A 96 45.65 -33.83 3.25
CA ALA A 96 45.21 -34.96 4.06
C ALA A 96 44.38 -34.56 5.30
N PRO A 97 43.52 -35.45 5.86
CA PRO A 97 42.62 -35.09 6.94
C PRO A 97 43.35 -34.92 8.27
N ILE A 98 43.27 -33.72 8.84
CA ILE A 98 43.65 -33.43 10.23
C ILE A 98 42.47 -33.84 11.12
N SER A 99 42.72 -34.71 12.11
CA SER A 99 41.74 -35.08 13.12
C SER A 99 41.45 -33.88 14.03
N VAL A 100 40.20 -33.41 14.03
CA VAL A 100 39.73 -32.33 14.90
C VAL A 100 39.25 -32.94 16.22
N PRO A 101 39.79 -32.56 17.40
CA PRO A 101 39.23 -33.00 18.67
C PRO A 101 37.84 -32.38 18.88
N LYS A 102 36.89 -33.21 19.31
CA LYS A 102 35.51 -32.84 19.65
C LYS A 102 35.51 -31.73 20.71
N PRO A 103 34.89 -30.56 20.48
CA PRO A 103 34.83 -29.53 21.49
C PRO A 103 33.89 -29.96 22.61
N GLU A 104 34.39 -29.91 23.84
CA GLU A 104 33.62 -30.05 25.06
C GLU A 104 32.69 -28.84 25.18
N VAL A 105 31.38 -29.11 25.24
CA VAL A 105 30.34 -28.08 25.27
C VAL A 105 30.32 -27.47 26.68
N ALA A 106 31.06 -26.39 26.88
CA ALA A 106 30.84 -25.54 28.04
C ALA A 106 29.43 -24.94 27.96
N ALA A 107 28.62 -25.15 28.99
CA ALA A 107 27.30 -24.55 29.08
C ALA A 107 27.42 -23.03 29.09
N TYR A 108 27.01 -22.39 27.99
CA TYR A 108 26.89 -20.94 27.92
C TYR A 108 25.84 -20.50 28.95
N PRO A 109 26.12 -19.50 29.80
CA PRO A 109 25.10 -18.95 30.68
C PRO A 109 23.95 -18.42 29.82
N PRO A 110 22.69 -18.55 30.27
CA PRO A 110 21.56 -18.03 29.52
C PRO A 110 21.76 -16.53 29.32
N VAL A 111 21.87 -16.11 28.07
CA VAL A 111 21.80 -14.70 27.70
C VAL A 111 20.42 -14.22 28.12
N ARG A 112 20.32 -13.59 29.29
CA ARG A 112 19.16 -12.78 29.64
C ARG A 112 19.15 -11.61 28.68
N LEU A 113 18.33 -11.69 27.64
CA LEU A 113 17.99 -10.53 26.82
C LEU A 113 17.54 -9.43 27.79
N ALA A 114 18.28 -8.33 27.86
CA ALA A 114 17.84 -7.15 28.58
C ALA A 114 16.44 -6.77 28.07
N PRO A 115 15.52 -6.32 28.94
CA PRO A 115 14.21 -5.86 28.48
C PRO A 115 14.45 -4.81 27.39
N GLN A 116 13.96 -5.05 26.16
CA GLN A 116 14.05 -4.04 25.11
C GLN A 116 13.39 -2.78 25.65
N GLN A 117 14.18 -1.72 25.79
CA GLN A 117 13.71 -0.45 26.31
C GLN A 117 12.63 0.06 25.35
N ARG A 118 11.38 0.15 25.83
CA ARG A 118 10.24 0.59 25.00
C ARG A 118 10.56 1.94 24.36
N SER A 119 10.26 2.09 23.08
CA SER A 119 10.50 3.34 22.36
C SER A 119 9.65 4.47 22.95
N ARG A 120 10.26 5.49 23.56
CA ARG A 120 9.54 6.63 24.15
C ARG A 120 8.48 7.23 23.23
N VAL A 121 7.26 7.49 23.70
CA VAL A 121 6.29 8.32 22.97
C VAL A 121 6.48 9.80 23.31
N TYR A 122 6.53 10.65 22.28
CA TYR A 122 6.60 12.10 22.39
C TYR A 122 5.22 12.68 22.09
N SER A 123 4.74 13.57 22.95
CA SER A 123 3.46 14.25 22.75
C SER A 123 3.50 15.10 21.49
N GLN A 124 2.39 15.12 20.74
CA GLN A 124 2.26 15.92 19.52
C GLN A 124 2.38 17.41 19.81
N ARG A 125 3.12 18.11 18.94
CA ARG A 125 3.25 19.58 18.89
C ARG A 125 2.91 20.11 17.50
N PHE A 126 2.13 19.36 16.73
CA PHE A 126 1.75 19.71 15.38
C PHE A 126 0.75 20.87 15.37
N ARG A 127 0.92 21.73 14.37
CA ARG A 127 -0.08 22.72 13.95
C ARG A 127 -0.79 22.21 12.70
N ASP A 128 -1.83 22.92 12.31
CA ASP A 128 -2.59 22.62 11.10
C ASP A 128 -2.97 23.94 10.42
N ALA A 129 -2.77 24.04 9.11
CA ALA A 129 -3.12 25.23 8.35
C ALA A 129 -4.64 25.35 8.14
N LYS A 130 -5.38 24.22 8.16
CA LYS A 130 -6.84 24.16 8.02
C LYS A 130 -7.43 23.21 9.08
N PRO A 131 -7.35 23.56 10.38
CA PRO A 131 -7.78 22.66 11.44
C PRO A 131 -9.29 22.41 11.39
N ILE A 132 -9.68 21.13 11.51
CA ILE A 132 -11.08 20.74 11.69
C ILE A 132 -11.40 20.57 13.18
N ASN A 133 -12.54 21.11 13.60
CA ASN A 133 -13.04 20.94 14.95
C ASN A 133 -13.82 19.61 15.08
N PHE A 134 -13.15 18.58 15.57
CA PHE A 134 -13.74 17.28 15.88
C PHE A 134 -14.41 17.20 17.27
N GLY A 135 -14.46 18.30 18.03
CA GLY A 135 -15.09 18.35 19.35
C GLY A 135 -14.49 17.33 20.35
N SER A 136 -15.35 16.57 21.02
CA SER A 136 -14.94 15.60 22.04
C SER A 136 -14.15 14.41 21.48
N VAL A 137 -14.27 14.10 20.19
CA VAL A 137 -13.55 13.01 19.50
C VAL A 137 -12.33 13.52 18.74
N SER A 138 -11.69 14.57 19.26
CA SER A 138 -10.50 15.16 18.65
C SER A 138 -9.34 14.17 18.53
N PRO A 139 -8.59 14.19 17.40
CA PRO A 139 -7.41 13.35 17.23
C PRO A 139 -6.36 13.62 18.32
N ARG A 140 -6.33 14.84 18.89
CA ARG A 140 -5.43 15.23 20.00
C ARG A 140 -5.60 14.39 21.27
N ARG A 141 -6.69 13.62 21.40
CA ARG A 141 -6.91 12.71 22.53
C ARG A 141 -6.21 11.36 22.37
N HIS A 142 -5.70 11.03 21.19
CA HIS A 142 -4.89 9.83 20.99
C HIS A 142 -3.46 10.08 21.49
N ALA A 143 -2.87 9.08 22.13
CA ALA A 143 -1.54 9.21 22.73
C ALA A 143 -0.44 9.27 21.66
N VAL A 144 -0.60 8.52 20.58
CA VAL A 144 0.46 8.29 19.59
C VAL A 144 0.08 8.91 18.27
N HIS A 145 0.81 9.97 17.91
CA HIS A 145 0.72 10.61 16.61
C HIS A 145 1.90 10.20 15.71
N GLY A 146 1.68 10.32 14.42
CA GLY A 146 2.66 10.06 13.38
C GLY A 146 2.35 10.85 12.12
N VAL A 147 3.15 10.61 11.09
CA VAL A 147 3.05 11.27 9.80
C VAL A 147 3.08 10.25 8.68
N ASP A 148 2.69 10.67 7.50
CA ASP A 148 3.06 9.97 6.28
C ASP A 148 3.64 10.96 5.27
N VAL A 149 4.64 10.49 4.51
CA VAL A 149 5.47 11.35 3.66
C VAL A 149 5.84 10.67 2.36
N SER A 150 6.14 11.50 1.36
CA SER A 150 6.70 11.11 0.07
C SER A 150 7.80 12.09 -0.33
N ARG A 151 8.19 12.08 -1.61
CA ARG A 151 9.02 13.13 -2.20
C ARG A 151 8.49 14.55 -2.01
N TRP A 152 7.17 14.74 -1.86
CA TRP A 152 6.56 16.07 -1.79
C TRP A 152 6.93 16.86 -0.53
N GLN A 153 7.28 16.18 0.56
CA GLN A 153 7.74 16.82 1.79
C GLN A 153 9.23 17.23 1.72
N GLY A 154 9.93 16.90 0.63
CA GLY A 154 11.32 17.28 0.41
C GLY A 154 12.25 16.80 1.52
N ASN A 155 13.23 17.64 1.89
CA ASN A 155 14.15 17.33 2.98
C ASN A 155 13.48 17.52 4.34
N ILE A 156 13.51 16.47 5.14
CA ILE A 156 12.93 16.42 6.48
C ILE A 156 14.04 16.33 7.53
N ASP A 157 13.99 17.19 8.55
CA ASP A 157 14.73 17.01 9.80
C ASP A 157 13.94 16.05 10.71
N TRP A 158 14.26 14.76 10.57
CA TRP A 158 13.60 13.69 11.29
C TRP A 158 13.79 13.75 12.80
N ALA A 159 14.93 14.26 13.30
CA ALA A 159 15.18 14.35 14.73
C ALA A 159 14.32 15.44 15.37
N THR A 160 14.16 16.58 14.69
CA THR A 160 13.24 17.64 15.13
C THR A 160 11.79 17.18 15.00
N LEU A 161 11.42 16.52 13.89
CA LEU A 161 10.06 16.00 13.70
C LEU A 161 9.69 14.97 14.76
N ARG A 162 10.62 14.07 15.12
CA ARG A 162 10.49 13.10 16.23
C ARG A 162 10.13 13.78 17.54
N LYS A 163 10.91 14.80 17.93
CA LYS A 163 10.74 15.54 19.18
C LYS A 163 9.45 16.36 19.22
N ASN A 164 8.88 16.69 18.05
CA ASN A 164 7.58 17.33 17.90
C ASN A 164 6.39 16.34 17.86
N GLY A 165 6.65 15.06 18.14
CA GLY A 165 5.62 14.06 18.38
C GLY A 165 5.28 13.18 17.19
N ALA A 166 6.11 13.14 16.15
CA ALA A 166 6.05 12.07 15.15
C ALA A 166 6.67 10.82 15.76
N ASN A 167 5.85 9.89 16.24
CA ASN A 167 6.30 8.63 16.85
C ASN A 167 6.40 7.48 15.84
N PHE A 168 5.64 7.60 14.76
CA PHE A 168 5.73 6.73 13.60
C PHE A 168 5.70 7.52 12.30
N ALA A 169 6.18 6.89 11.23
CA ALA A 169 6.09 7.42 9.88
C ALA A 169 5.78 6.31 8.86
N TYR A 170 4.78 6.52 8.02
CA TYR A 170 4.65 5.75 6.76
C TYR A 170 5.30 6.53 5.62
N ILE A 171 6.19 5.88 4.88
CA ILE A 171 7.03 6.53 3.87
C ILE A 171 6.69 5.92 2.52
N LYS A 172 6.35 6.74 1.54
CA LYS A 172 6.09 6.27 0.18
C LYS A 172 7.32 5.55 -0.33
N ALA A 173 7.15 4.30 -0.74
CA ALA A 173 8.22 3.54 -1.37
C ALA A 173 8.06 3.50 -2.87
N THR A 174 6.89 3.07 -3.34
CA THR A 174 6.68 2.82 -4.76
C THR A 174 5.28 3.21 -5.18
N ASP A 175 5.12 3.45 -6.48
CA ASP A 175 3.83 3.55 -7.14
C ASP A 175 3.86 2.81 -8.48
N GLY A 176 2.76 2.17 -8.84
CA GLY A 176 2.69 1.35 -10.05
C GLY A 176 3.70 0.20 -10.08
N GLY A 177 4.18 -0.17 -11.27
CA GLY A 177 5.07 -1.33 -11.44
C GLY A 177 6.55 -0.98 -11.63
N ASP A 178 6.89 0.30 -11.57
CA ASP A 178 8.12 0.84 -12.15
C ASP A 178 8.62 2.15 -11.53
N HIS A 179 7.89 2.73 -10.56
CA HIS A 179 8.31 3.99 -9.92
C HIS A 179 8.72 3.75 -8.47
N LEU A 180 9.94 4.16 -8.13
CA LEU A 180 10.46 4.27 -6.77
C LEU A 180 10.40 5.75 -6.37
N ASP A 181 9.83 6.05 -5.20
CA ASP A 181 9.88 7.41 -4.68
C ASP A 181 11.36 7.80 -4.43
N PRO A 182 11.86 8.89 -5.04
CA PRO A 182 13.28 9.25 -4.97
C PRO A 182 13.75 9.58 -3.55
N MET A 183 12.83 9.93 -2.64
CA MET A 183 13.14 10.22 -1.26
C MET A 183 13.02 8.99 -0.35
N PHE A 184 12.48 7.87 -0.83
CA PHE A 184 12.20 6.69 0.00
C PHE A 184 13.43 6.23 0.79
N ARG A 185 14.55 5.93 0.12
CA ARG A 185 15.75 5.37 0.79
C ARG A 185 16.32 6.32 1.84
N LYS A 186 16.33 7.63 1.54
CA LYS A 186 16.79 8.67 2.47
C LYS A 186 15.86 8.74 3.68
N ASN A 187 14.57 8.91 3.46
CA ASN A 187 13.57 9.01 4.51
C ASN A 187 13.52 7.73 5.37
N TRP A 188 13.62 6.56 4.74
CA TRP A 188 13.66 5.27 5.42
C TRP A 188 14.84 5.18 6.41
N ARG A 189 16.05 5.50 5.96
CA ARG A 189 17.23 5.48 6.84
C ARG A 189 17.13 6.54 7.94
N ASP A 190 16.82 7.78 7.57
CA ASP A 190 16.89 8.92 8.48
C ASP A 190 15.79 8.87 9.56
N ALA A 191 14.59 8.36 9.22
CA ALA A 191 13.53 8.13 10.20
C ALA A 191 13.91 7.05 11.24
N LYS A 192 14.58 5.97 10.81
CA LYS A 192 15.10 4.94 11.75
C LYS A 192 16.18 5.52 12.65
N ALA A 193 17.12 6.30 12.08
CA ALA A 193 18.18 6.95 12.85
C ALA A 193 17.63 7.93 13.89
N ALA A 194 16.51 8.61 13.60
CA ALA A 194 15.81 9.47 14.55
C ALA A 194 14.93 8.71 15.57
N GLY A 195 14.86 7.38 15.49
CA GLY A 195 14.10 6.54 16.43
C GLY A 195 12.58 6.55 16.21
N LEU A 196 12.10 6.82 14.99
CA LEU A 196 10.70 6.60 14.61
C LEU A 196 10.47 5.13 14.27
N LYS A 197 9.29 4.61 14.63
CA LYS A 197 8.80 3.36 14.02
C LYS A 197 8.34 3.68 12.59
N ARG A 198 8.90 3.00 11.60
CA ARG A 198 8.64 3.33 10.20
C ARG A 198 8.02 2.17 9.43
N GLY A 199 7.10 2.48 8.53
CA GLY A 199 6.55 1.55 7.54
C GLY A 199 6.65 2.13 6.14
N ALA A 200 6.55 1.27 5.14
CA ALA A 200 6.59 1.68 3.73
C ALA A 200 5.19 1.50 3.13
N TYR A 201 4.78 2.43 2.25
CA TYR A 201 3.52 2.30 1.52
C TYR A 201 3.70 2.26 0.01
N HIS A 202 2.77 1.56 -0.65
CA HIS A 202 2.66 1.43 -2.09
C HIS A 202 1.39 2.12 -2.58
N PHE A 203 1.53 3.11 -3.47
CA PHE A 203 0.36 3.73 -4.11
C PHE A 203 -0.08 2.89 -5.31
N PHE A 204 -1.27 2.29 -5.22
CA PHE A 204 -1.73 1.26 -6.14
C PHE A 204 -2.27 1.83 -7.46
N TYR A 205 -1.80 1.31 -8.60
CA TYR A 205 -2.26 1.70 -9.94
C TYR A 205 -3.18 0.63 -10.55
N TRP A 206 -4.43 1.01 -10.79
CA TRP A 206 -5.47 0.09 -11.28
C TRP A 206 -5.23 -0.46 -12.68
N CYS A 207 -4.41 0.19 -13.51
CA CYS A 207 -4.08 -0.25 -14.87
C CYS A 207 -2.85 -1.17 -14.93
N ARG A 208 -2.27 -1.53 -13.79
CA ARG A 208 -1.14 -2.46 -13.72
C ARG A 208 -1.57 -3.84 -13.21
N VAL A 209 -0.72 -4.83 -13.48
CA VAL A 209 -0.88 -6.18 -12.93
C VAL A 209 -0.51 -6.15 -11.46
N ALA A 210 -1.36 -6.72 -10.59
CA ALA A 210 -1.18 -6.62 -9.14
C ALA A 210 0.13 -7.29 -8.66
N SER A 211 0.48 -8.45 -9.23
CA SER A 211 1.72 -9.15 -8.90
C SER A 211 2.97 -8.34 -9.27
N GLN A 212 2.98 -7.67 -10.42
CA GLN A 212 4.11 -6.81 -10.81
C GLN A 212 4.31 -5.63 -9.85
N GLN A 213 3.22 -5.06 -9.34
CA GLN A 213 3.30 -4.01 -8.32
C GLN A 213 3.86 -4.55 -7.00
N ALA A 214 3.44 -5.76 -6.60
CA ALA A 214 3.96 -6.42 -5.40
C ALA A 214 5.46 -6.74 -5.53
N ASP A 215 5.88 -7.32 -6.66
CA ASP A 215 7.28 -7.60 -6.96
C ASP A 215 8.13 -6.32 -6.94
N TRP A 216 7.58 -5.23 -7.47
CA TRP A 216 8.24 -3.93 -7.48
C TRP A 216 8.39 -3.35 -6.07
N PHE A 217 7.35 -3.45 -5.22
CA PHE A 217 7.45 -3.06 -3.82
C PHE A 217 8.49 -3.91 -3.08
N ILE A 218 8.42 -5.23 -3.22
CA ILE A 218 9.35 -6.20 -2.60
C ILE A 218 10.80 -5.92 -2.96
N ARG A 219 11.08 -5.64 -4.24
CA ARG A 219 12.42 -5.33 -4.73
C ARG A 219 13.01 -4.07 -4.08
N ASN A 220 12.17 -3.10 -3.72
CA ASN A 220 12.61 -1.78 -3.30
C ASN A 220 12.54 -1.56 -1.78
N VAL A 221 11.69 -2.30 -1.06
CA VAL A 221 11.49 -2.16 0.38
C VAL A 221 12.16 -3.34 1.10
N PRO A 222 13.21 -3.10 1.91
CA PRO A 222 13.92 -4.18 2.58
C PRO A 222 13.05 -4.83 3.66
N VAL A 223 13.24 -6.13 3.88
CA VAL A 223 12.74 -6.80 5.08
C VAL A 223 13.47 -6.22 6.28
N ASP A 224 12.72 -5.58 7.17
CA ASP A 224 13.22 -4.99 8.41
C ASP A 224 12.31 -5.44 9.56
N PRO A 225 12.82 -6.26 10.51
CA PRO A 225 12.05 -6.72 11.66
C PRO A 225 11.48 -5.56 12.49
N ASP A 226 12.18 -4.43 12.55
CA ASP A 226 11.76 -3.25 13.31
C ASP A 226 10.68 -2.42 12.59
N ALA A 227 10.45 -2.66 11.29
CA ALA A 227 9.49 -1.90 10.51
C ALA A 227 8.05 -2.25 10.86
N LEU A 228 7.16 -1.28 10.71
CA LEU A 228 5.72 -1.50 10.71
C LEU A 228 5.32 -2.36 9.51
N PRO A 229 4.14 -3.02 9.54
CA PRO A 229 3.64 -3.75 8.38
C PRO A 229 3.57 -2.87 7.12
N PRO A 230 3.79 -3.42 5.92
CA PRO A 230 3.67 -2.66 4.69
C PRO A 230 2.24 -2.16 4.49
N VAL A 231 2.08 -1.01 3.83
CA VAL A 231 0.77 -0.45 3.49
C VAL A 231 0.50 -0.61 2.01
N ILE A 232 -0.71 -1.05 1.68
CA ILE A 232 -1.31 -0.84 0.37
C ILE A 232 -2.16 0.43 0.44
N ASP A 233 -1.85 1.42 -0.39
CA ASP A 233 -2.61 2.66 -0.55
C ASP A 233 -3.52 2.51 -1.77
N VAL A 234 -4.83 2.42 -1.50
CA VAL A 234 -5.88 2.27 -2.51
C VAL A 234 -6.86 3.43 -2.46
N GLU A 235 -6.79 4.25 -3.51
CA GLU A 235 -7.74 5.33 -3.75
C GLU A 235 -7.98 5.54 -5.26
N TRP A 236 -8.99 6.34 -5.57
CA TRP A 236 -9.20 6.82 -6.93
C TRP A 236 -8.28 8.01 -7.20
N ASN A 237 -7.26 7.78 -8.03
CA ASN A 237 -6.35 8.85 -8.44
C ASN A 237 -6.93 9.62 -9.64
N GLY A 238 -7.54 10.77 -9.36
CA GLY A 238 -8.10 11.68 -10.36
C GLY A 238 -7.08 12.20 -11.38
N ASP A 239 -5.80 12.32 -10.98
CA ASP A 239 -4.72 12.85 -11.82
C ASP A 239 -3.99 11.77 -12.61
N SER A 240 -4.23 10.49 -12.30
CA SER A 240 -3.58 9.38 -13.00
C SER A 240 -3.97 9.32 -14.48
N SER A 241 -3.03 8.99 -15.37
CA SER A 241 -3.36 8.61 -16.74
C SER A 241 -4.18 7.32 -16.80
N CYS A 242 -4.14 6.50 -15.74
CA CYS A 242 -5.03 5.37 -15.57
C CYS A 242 -6.40 5.82 -15.07
N LYS A 243 -7.36 5.97 -15.98
CA LYS A 243 -8.76 6.30 -15.64
C LYS A 243 -9.65 5.07 -15.37
N ARG A 244 -9.07 3.87 -15.36
CA ARG A 244 -9.83 2.63 -15.22
C ARG A 244 -10.37 2.50 -13.79
N ARG A 245 -11.67 2.24 -13.67
CA ARG A 245 -12.35 1.84 -12.43
C ARG A 245 -12.87 0.41 -12.59
N PRO A 246 -12.07 -0.61 -12.22
CA PRO A 246 -12.52 -2.00 -12.27
C PRO A 246 -13.74 -2.22 -11.37
N SER A 247 -14.47 -3.31 -11.59
CA SER A 247 -15.56 -3.68 -10.68
C SER A 247 -15.05 -3.92 -9.25
N PRO A 248 -15.89 -3.76 -8.21
CA PRO A 248 -15.49 -4.01 -6.83
C PRO A 248 -14.90 -5.41 -6.61
N ALA A 249 -15.39 -6.43 -7.34
CA ALA A 249 -14.84 -7.78 -7.29
C ALA A 249 -13.39 -7.83 -7.79
N GLN A 250 -13.12 -7.23 -8.96
CA GLN A 250 -11.77 -7.16 -9.55
C GLN A 250 -10.82 -6.30 -8.72
N VAL A 251 -11.32 -5.22 -8.11
CA VAL A 251 -10.55 -4.40 -7.17
C VAL A 251 -10.09 -5.26 -6.00
N ARG A 252 -11.00 -5.97 -5.35
CA ARG A 252 -10.69 -6.81 -4.18
C ARG A 252 -9.76 -7.97 -4.53
N GLU A 253 -9.96 -8.61 -5.68
CA GLU A 253 -9.06 -9.66 -6.18
C GLU A 253 -7.63 -9.13 -6.35
N LYS A 254 -7.46 -7.99 -7.02
CA LYS A 254 -6.15 -7.36 -7.23
C LYS A 254 -5.48 -6.96 -5.92
N MET A 255 -6.25 -6.42 -4.99
CA MET A 255 -5.75 -6.11 -3.64
C MET A 255 -5.27 -7.37 -2.92
N GLN A 256 -6.04 -8.46 -2.96
CA GLN A 256 -5.67 -9.71 -2.32
C GLN A 256 -4.36 -10.28 -2.89
N VAL A 257 -4.21 -10.30 -4.22
CA VAL A 257 -2.96 -10.75 -4.88
C VAL A 257 -1.75 -9.96 -4.37
N PHE A 258 -1.87 -8.63 -4.30
CA PHE A 258 -0.80 -7.76 -3.82
C PHE A 258 -0.50 -7.98 -2.32
N MET A 259 -1.55 -8.02 -1.50
CA MET A 259 -1.40 -8.17 -0.05
C MET A 259 -0.85 -9.54 0.34
N ASP A 260 -1.26 -10.63 -0.33
CA ASP A 260 -0.75 -11.97 -0.08
C ASP A 260 0.74 -12.09 -0.40
N ALA A 261 1.19 -11.47 -1.49
CA ALA A 261 2.62 -11.43 -1.84
C ALA A 261 3.43 -10.73 -0.75
N LEU A 262 2.95 -9.62 -0.22
CA LEU A 262 3.59 -8.86 0.85
C LEU A 262 3.55 -9.58 2.19
N GLU A 263 2.40 -10.14 2.59
CA GLU A 263 2.30 -10.89 3.85
C GLU A 263 3.26 -12.08 3.85
N ARG A 264 3.36 -12.79 2.73
CA ARG A 264 4.32 -13.90 2.54
C ARG A 264 5.78 -13.44 2.60
N HIS A 265 6.11 -12.29 2.01
CA HIS A 265 7.49 -11.81 1.95
C HIS A 265 7.95 -11.16 3.26
N TYR A 266 7.11 -10.34 3.89
CA TYR A 266 7.47 -9.56 5.07
C TYR A 266 7.09 -10.22 6.39
N GLY A 267 6.30 -11.31 6.36
CA GLY A 267 5.75 -11.97 7.55
C GLY A 267 4.78 -11.08 8.33
N LYS A 268 4.29 -9.99 7.71
CA LYS A 268 3.46 -8.97 8.35
C LYS A 268 2.26 -8.69 7.46
N ARG A 269 1.06 -8.91 8.01
CA ARG A 269 -0.20 -8.59 7.32
C ARG A 269 -0.25 -7.11 6.93
N PRO A 270 -0.43 -6.79 5.63
CA PRO A 270 -0.46 -5.41 5.18
C PRO A 270 -1.58 -4.59 5.82
N VAL A 271 -1.34 -3.28 5.98
CA VAL A 271 -2.35 -2.30 6.35
C VAL A 271 -2.98 -1.73 5.09
N ILE A 272 -4.31 -1.61 5.06
CA ILE A 272 -5.05 -0.99 3.96
C ILE A 272 -5.26 0.48 4.27
N TYR A 273 -4.60 1.37 3.52
CA TYR A 273 -4.96 2.79 3.49
C TYR A 273 -6.04 3.03 2.43
N THR A 274 -7.02 3.88 2.75
CA THR A 274 -8.05 4.23 1.79
C THR A 274 -8.74 5.57 2.06
N ALA A 275 -9.33 6.11 0.99
CA ALA A 275 -10.17 7.28 0.97
C ALA A 275 -11.68 6.93 1.11
N PRO A 276 -12.53 7.89 1.52
CA PRO A 276 -13.96 7.62 1.77
C PRO A 276 -14.73 7.09 0.54
N ASP A 277 -14.52 7.70 -0.61
CA ASP A 277 -15.15 7.32 -1.88
C ASP A 277 -14.72 5.92 -2.32
N PHE A 278 -13.42 5.64 -2.28
CA PHE A 278 -12.90 4.32 -2.63
C PHE A 278 -13.42 3.22 -1.69
N TYR A 279 -13.48 3.51 -0.39
CA TYR A 279 -14.02 2.60 0.60
C TYR A 279 -15.49 2.28 0.34
N ASP A 280 -16.29 3.31 0.04
CA ASP A 280 -17.71 3.20 -0.21
C ASP A 280 -18.01 2.34 -1.46
N ASP A 281 -17.22 2.53 -2.51
CA ASP A 281 -17.35 1.79 -3.76
C ASP A 281 -16.92 0.33 -3.63
N ASN A 282 -15.86 0.05 -2.86
CA ASN A 282 -15.13 -1.22 -2.99
C ASN A 282 -14.99 -2.05 -1.70
N LEU A 283 -14.98 -1.43 -0.52
CA LEU A 283 -14.46 -2.05 0.70
C LEU A 283 -15.49 -2.24 1.83
N LYS A 284 -16.71 -1.69 1.71
CA LYS A 284 -17.81 -1.96 2.65
C LYS A 284 -18.03 -3.47 2.82
N GLY A 285 -17.93 -3.96 4.06
CA GLY A 285 -18.06 -5.39 4.40
C GLY A 285 -16.89 -6.30 4.00
N ALA A 286 -15.88 -5.80 3.27
CA ALA A 286 -14.72 -6.58 2.85
C ALA A 286 -13.50 -6.36 3.77
N PHE A 287 -12.56 -7.32 3.75
CA PHE A 287 -11.28 -7.29 4.46
C PHE A 287 -11.38 -6.95 5.96
N THR A 288 -12.43 -7.41 6.64
CA THR A 288 -12.69 -7.06 8.06
C THR A 288 -11.63 -7.58 9.04
N ASP A 289 -10.79 -8.51 8.58
CA ASP A 289 -9.64 -9.10 9.25
C ASP A 289 -8.31 -8.37 8.97
N TYR A 290 -8.29 -7.38 8.07
CA TYR A 290 -7.12 -6.55 7.80
C TYR A 290 -7.10 -5.28 8.66
N PRO A 291 -5.91 -4.79 9.07
CA PRO A 291 -5.78 -3.49 9.70
C PRO A 291 -6.06 -2.37 8.70
N PHE A 292 -6.90 -1.40 9.07
CA PHE A 292 -7.22 -0.23 8.25
C PHE A 292 -6.55 1.04 8.75
N TRP A 293 -6.07 1.83 7.79
CA TRP A 293 -5.68 3.22 7.95
C TRP A 293 -6.67 4.10 7.17
N LEU A 294 -7.53 4.83 7.88
CA LEU A 294 -8.63 5.56 7.25
C LEU A 294 -8.30 7.04 7.08
N ARG A 295 -8.49 7.57 5.86
CA ARG A 295 -8.49 9.03 5.64
C ARG A 295 -9.84 9.61 6.03
N ALA A 296 -9.87 10.47 7.04
CA ALA A 296 -11.09 11.21 7.43
C ALA A 296 -10.71 12.61 7.91
N VAL A 297 -10.52 13.53 6.96
CA VAL A 297 -9.98 14.88 7.23
C VAL A 297 -11.05 15.93 7.47
N ALA A 298 -12.32 15.63 7.20
CA ALA A 298 -13.45 16.56 7.35
C ALA A 298 -14.42 16.16 8.48
N GLN A 299 -14.53 14.87 8.79
CA GLN A 299 -15.39 14.31 9.83
C GLN A 299 -14.70 13.12 10.50
N HIS A 300 -15.06 12.83 11.74
CA HIS A 300 -14.47 11.71 12.49
C HIS A 300 -14.74 10.36 11.79
N PRO A 301 -13.81 9.38 11.83
CA PRO A 301 -13.99 8.08 11.17
C PRO A 301 -15.30 7.36 11.51
N SER A 302 -15.85 7.53 12.72
CA SER A 302 -17.14 6.92 13.10
C SER A 302 -18.35 7.43 12.29
N LYS A 303 -18.23 8.60 11.65
CA LYS A 303 -19.25 9.16 10.75
C LYS A 303 -19.02 8.75 9.30
N VAL A 304 -17.77 8.78 8.87
CA VAL A 304 -17.38 8.48 7.48
C VAL A 304 -17.37 6.97 7.19
N TYR A 305 -16.97 6.16 8.18
CA TYR A 305 -16.80 4.71 8.09
C TYR A 305 -17.54 4.00 9.24
N PRO A 306 -18.89 4.08 9.30
CA PRO A 306 -19.65 3.55 10.43
C PRO A 306 -19.38 2.05 10.64
N GLY A 307 -19.01 1.69 11.87
CA GLY A 307 -18.73 0.30 12.26
C GLY A 307 -17.38 -0.26 11.77
N ARG A 308 -16.59 0.49 10.98
CA ARG A 308 -15.28 0.01 10.53
C ARG A 308 -14.24 0.15 11.64
N ARG A 309 -13.64 -0.97 12.02
CA ARG A 309 -12.44 -0.99 12.87
C ARG A 309 -11.24 -0.44 12.09
N TRP A 310 -10.44 0.39 12.74
CA TRP A 310 -9.23 0.98 12.18
C TRP A 310 -8.09 0.97 13.21
N VAL A 311 -6.86 1.01 12.71
CA VAL A 311 -5.63 1.10 13.52
C VAL A 311 -4.95 2.46 13.37
N PHE A 312 -5.11 3.11 12.23
CA PHE A 312 -4.62 4.46 11.97
C PHE A 312 -5.71 5.35 11.39
N TRP A 313 -5.63 6.64 11.68
CA TRP A 313 -6.52 7.65 11.12
C TRP A 313 -5.67 8.83 10.62
N GLN A 314 -5.74 9.10 9.32
CA GLN A 314 -5.25 10.34 8.72
C GLN A 314 -6.30 11.43 8.92
N TYR A 315 -6.01 12.36 9.81
CA TYR A 315 -6.97 13.38 10.26
C TYR A 315 -6.73 14.76 9.64
N SER A 316 -5.59 14.94 8.95
CA SER A 316 -5.27 16.18 8.25
C SER A 316 -4.28 15.94 7.11
N GLY A 317 -4.48 16.65 6.00
CA GLY A 317 -3.49 16.81 4.91
C GLY A 317 -2.87 18.22 4.85
N SER A 318 -3.08 19.01 5.90
CA SER A 318 -2.61 20.40 6.02
C SER A 318 -1.81 20.64 7.30
N GLY A 319 -1.27 19.56 7.88
CA GLY A 319 -0.41 19.63 9.06
C GLY A 319 0.82 20.47 8.83
N LEU A 320 1.31 21.07 9.90
CA LEU A 320 2.53 21.87 9.94
C LEU A 320 3.35 21.43 11.15
N SER A 321 4.64 21.20 10.94
CA SER A 321 5.56 20.81 12.00
C SER A 321 6.91 21.48 11.79
N GLN A 322 7.63 21.72 12.88
CA GLN A 322 9.07 21.98 12.78
C GLN A 322 9.76 20.73 12.21
N GLY A 323 10.77 20.97 11.37
CA GLY A 323 11.54 19.92 10.68
C GLY A 323 10.96 19.49 9.34
N VAL A 324 9.86 20.08 8.88
CA VAL A 324 9.30 19.87 7.53
C VAL A 324 8.97 21.23 6.94
N ASN A 325 9.39 21.46 5.70
CA ASN A 325 8.99 22.65 4.95
C ASN A 325 7.68 22.35 4.21
N GLY A 326 6.64 23.13 4.47
CA GLY A 326 5.32 22.96 3.85
C GLY A 326 4.39 22.05 4.65
N LYS A 327 3.36 21.54 3.96
CA LYS A 327 2.30 20.73 4.55
C LYS A 327 2.73 19.27 4.68
N ILE A 328 2.24 18.63 5.74
CA ILE A 328 2.45 17.20 6.01
C ILE A 328 1.16 16.55 6.48
N ASP A 329 0.97 15.29 6.12
CA ASP A 329 -0.18 14.51 6.54
C ASP A 329 0.01 14.05 7.98
N LEU A 330 -1.04 14.24 8.80
CA LEU A 330 -1.01 13.93 10.22
C LEU A 330 -1.90 12.75 10.53
N ASN A 331 -1.35 11.84 11.33
CA ASN A 331 -1.96 10.57 11.67
C ASN A 331 -2.00 10.33 13.17
N VAL A 332 -2.98 9.54 13.60
CA VAL A 332 -3.02 8.95 14.95
C VAL A 332 -3.13 7.44 14.88
N PHE A 333 -2.57 6.77 15.87
CA PHE A 333 -2.85 5.37 16.16
C PHE A 333 -4.08 5.24 17.06
N HIS A 334 -4.93 4.23 16.78
CA HIS A 334 -6.11 3.93 17.58
C HIS A 334 -5.75 3.18 18.87
N GLY A 335 -5.46 3.94 19.93
CA GLY A 335 -5.31 3.37 21.27
C GLY A 335 -4.47 4.22 22.22
N SER A 336 -4.18 3.63 23.37
CA SER A 336 -3.22 4.15 24.34
C SER A 336 -1.77 3.89 23.93
N GLU A 337 -0.82 4.52 24.61
CA GLU A 337 0.62 4.25 24.45
C GLU A 337 0.97 2.77 24.74
N GLU A 338 0.33 2.14 25.72
CA GLU A 338 0.53 0.72 25.99
C GLU A 338 0.04 -0.16 24.84
N GLN A 339 -1.13 0.16 24.26
CA GLN A 339 -1.66 -0.56 23.10
C GLN A 339 -0.76 -0.37 21.87
N TRP A 340 -0.16 0.81 21.71
CA TRP A 340 0.85 1.05 20.69
C TRP A 340 2.06 0.14 20.85
N HIS A 341 2.65 0.05 22.05
CA HIS A 341 3.77 -0.85 22.30
C HIS A 341 3.40 -2.30 22.01
N LYS A 342 2.27 -2.77 22.54
CA LYS A 342 1.77 -4.13 22.24
C LYS A 342 1.60 -4.36 20.74
N TRP A 343 1.09 -3.38 20.00
CA TRP A 343 0.90 -3.49 18.56
C TRP A 343 2.25 -3.60 17.83
N VAL A 344 3.24 -2.77 18.18
CA VAL A 344 4.58 -2.81 17.57
C VAL A 344 5.34 -4.10 17.92
N ASP A 345 5.27 -4.54 19.18
CA ASP A 345 6.03 -5.70 19.69
C ASP A 345 5.59 -7.03 19.04
N ARG A 346 4.36 -7.11 18.54
CA ARG A 346 3.85 -8.26 17.75
C ARG A 346 4.63 -8.53 16.47
N PHE A 347 5.36 -7.52 15.98
CA PHE A 347 6.10 -7.60 14.71
C PHE A 347 7.61 -7.71 14.92
N ALA A 348 8.10 -7.38 16.12
CA ALA A 348 9.51 -7.53 16.48
C ALA A 348 9.89 -8.99 16.81
N SER A 349 8.91 -9.80 17.20
CA SER A 349 9.10 -11.17 17.72
C SER A 349 9.01 -12.28 16.65
N GLN A 350 8.79 -11.94 15.38
CA GLN A 350 8.66 -12.91 14.28
C GLN A 350 9.96 -13.07 13.46
N SER A 351 11.12 -12.89 14.10
CA SER A 351 12.45 -12.97 13.46
C SER A 351 13.09 -14.33 13.69
#